data_AF-A0A835KPD8-F1
#
_entry.id   AF-A0A835KPD8-F1
#
_cell.length_a   1.000
_cell.length_b   1.000
_cell.length_c   1.000
_cell.angle_alpha   90.00
_cell.angle_beta   90.00
_cell.angle_gamma   90.00
#
_symmetry.space_group_name_H-M   'P 1'
#
loop_
_entity.id
_entity.type
_entity.pdbx_description
1 polymer ?
#
loop_
_entity_poly.entity_id
_entity_poly.type
_entity_poly.pdbx_seq_one_letter_code
_entity_poly.pdbx_strand_id
1 'polypeptide(L)'
;MEGGGGDSPNGEVINPVWYGGGVEGFYNREVELNDVVCALCGDGGELLCCEGPCLRSYHTTRTTGHPSGCRSLGFTTAQVQAMRHFLCWSCTNRQHRCGVCGARGFSSEPNAQVFRCDHDTCGRFYHPVCISTQLHPGDPAEAARCRVRIAAGRPFWCRGPHRPRALVFHDS
;
A
#
# COMPACT_ATOMS: atom_id res chain seq x y z
N MET A 1 -34.30 23.84 5.70
CA MET A 1 -33.90 22.42 5.61
C MET A 1 -32.53 22.40 4.99
N GLU A 2 -31.50 22.43 5.83
CA GLU A 2 -30.11 22.52 5.40
C GLU A 2 -29.63 21.11 5.03
N GLY A 3 -29.42 20.89 3.73
CA GLY A 3 -28.90 19.63 3.21
C GLY A 3 -27.39 19.57 3.42
N GLY A 4 -26.97 18.77 4.41
CA GLY A 4 -25.56 18.57 4.75
C GLY A 4 -24.76 18.03 3.56
N GLY A 5 -23.76 18.81 3.15
CA GLY A 5 -22.71 18.39 2.24
C GLY A 5 -21.92 17.25 2.87
N GLY A 6 -21.91 16.10 2.21
CA GLY A 6 -21.03 14.99 2.57
C GLY A 6 -19.63 15.27 2.03
N ASP A 7 -18.77 15.81 2.90
CA ASP A 7 -17.35 16.03 2.60
C ASP A 7 -16.66 14.73 2.19
N SER A 8 -15.98 14.78 1.05
CA SER A 8 -15.05 13.74 0.62
C SER A 8 -13.91 13.67 1.63
N PRO A 9 -13.61 12.52 2.25
CA PRO A 9 -12.57 12.46 3.27
C PRO A 9 -11.15 12.69 2.71
N ASN A 10 -10.99 12.82 1.39
CA ASN A 10 -9.77 13.26 0.73
C ASN A 10 -10.11 14.05 -0.55
N GLY A 11 -10.87 15.14 -0.44
CA GLY A 11 -11.30 16.00 -1.55
C GLY A 11 -10.19 16.69 -2.38
N GLU A 12 -9.06 16.03 -2.60
CA GLU A 12 -8.04 16.43 -3.56
C GLU A 12 -8.06 15.45 -4.72
N VAL A 13 -8.42 15.98 -5.89
CA VAL A 13 -8.10 15.37 -7.18
C VAL A 13 -6.57 15.28 -7.22
N ILE A 14 -6.01 14.09 -6.99
CA ILE A 14 -4.60 13.83 -7.29
C ILE A 14 -4.51 13.93 -8.81
N ASN A 15 -4.06 15.10 -9.27
CA ASN A 15 -3.73 15.34 -10.66
C ASN A 15 -2.70 14.27 -11.07
N PRO A 16 -2.88 13.53 -12.17
CA PRO A 16 -1.85 12.62 -12.65
C PRO A 16 -0.55 13.40 -12.77
N VAL A 17 0.46 13.05 -11.97
CA VAL A 17 1.73 13.75 -11.99
C VAL A 17 2.40 13.43 -13.32
N TRP A 18 2.39 14.40 -14.23
CA TRP A 18 3.18 14.36 -15.46
C TRP A 18 4.64 14.60 -15.11
N TYR A 19 5.40 13.53 -14.84
CA TYR A 19 6.86 13.62 -14.97
C TYR A 19 7.19 13.62 -16.46
N GLY A 20 7.22 14.81 -17.05
CA GLY A 20 7.80 15.05 -18.36
C GLY A 20 9.32 15.01 -18.28
N GLY A 21 9.96 14.25 -19.16
CA GLY A 21 11.41 14.25 -19.36
C GLY A 21 12.02 12.85 -19.28
N GLY A 22 12.34 12.29 -20.44
CA GLY A 22 12.74 10.89 -20.60
C GLY A 22 14.09 10.53 -19.98
N VAL A 23 14.17 9.27 -19.55
CA VAL A 23 15.37 8.41 -19.55
C VAL A 23 14.87 6.97 -19.72
N GLU A 24 15.66 6.18 -20.43
CA GLU A 24 15.31 4.86 -20.91
C GLU A 24 15.12 3.82 -19.81
N GLY A 25 14.13 2.95 -20.00
CA GLY A 25 14.07 1.61 -19.41
C GLY A 25 13.75 1.55 -17.91
N PHE A 26 12.97 0.52 -17.55
CA PHE A 26 12.78 0.00 -16.19
C PHE A 26 11.74 0.67 -15.27
N TYR A 27 10.44 0.60 -15.59
CA TYR A 27 9.40 0.23 -14.58
C TYR A 27 8.23 -0.51 -15.25
N ASN A 28 8.47 -1.76 -15.62
CA ASN A 28 7.40 -2.73 -15.90
C ASN A 28 7.64 -3.98 -15.02
N ARG A 29 7.67 -3.73 -13.71
CA ARG A 29 7.76 -4.71 -12.62
C ARG A 29 6.83 -4.13 -11.55
N GLU A 30 5.71 -4.70 -11.17
CA GLU A 30 5.30 -6.10 -11.17
C GLU A 30 3.82 -6.03 -10.74
N VAL A 31 2.90 -5.59 -11.63
CA VAL A 31 1.45 -5.48 -11.31
C VAL A 31 0.90 -6.80 -10.76
N GLU A 32 1.52 -7.90 -11.16
CA GLU A 32 1.28 -9.26 -10.70
C GLU A 32 1.55 -9.48 -9.19
N LEU A 33 2.33 -8.61 -8.55
CA LEU A 33 2.58 -8.66 -7.10
C LEU A 33 1.56 -7.86 -6.28
N ASN A 34 0.76 -7.01 -6.92
CA ASN A 34 -0.26 -6.26 -6.23
C ASN A 34 -1.35 -7.19 -5.69
N ASP A 35 -2.01 -6.74 -4.62
CA ASP A 35 -3.13 -7.43 -4.04
C ASP A 35 -4.24 -7.64 -5.09
N VAL A 36 -4.72 -8.88 -5.23
CA VAL A 36 -5.88 -9.19 -6.10
C VAL A 36 -7.22 -8.82 -5.46
N VAL A 37 -7.17 -8.12 -4.31
CA VAL A 37 -8.34 -7.67 -3.56
C VAL A 37 -8.22 -6.19 -3.22
N CYS A 38 -9.36 -5.54 -3.08
CA CYS A 38 -9.43 -4.14 -2.71
C CYS A 38 -8.98 -3.94 -1.26
N ALA A 39 -8.04 -3.03 -1.03
CA ALA A 39 -7.55 -2.67 0.29
C ALA A 39 -8.58 -1.94 1.18
N LEU A 40 -9.76 -1.60 0.64
CA LEU A 40 -10.84 -0.93 1.39
C LEU A 40 -11.93 -1.90 1.87
N CYS A 41 -12.28 -2.92 1.08
CA CYS A 41 -13.36 -3.85 1.42
C CYS A 41 -12.92 -5.31 1.51
N GLY A 42 -11.75 -5.67 0.98
CA GLY A 42 -11.25 -7.05 0.96
C GLY A 42 -11.74 -7.90 -0.21
N ASP A 43 -12.60 -7.36 -1.08
CA ASP A 43 -13.15 -8.10 -2.22
C ASP A 43 -12.36 -7.87 -3.51
N GLY A 44 -12.39 -8.86 -4.40
CA GLY A 44 -11.82 -8.77 -5.75
C GLY A 44 -12.67 -7.95 -6.74
N GLY A 45 -12.38 -8.11 -8.03
CA GLY A 45 -13.11 -7.45 -9.13
C GLY A 45 -12.21 -6.54 -9.97
N GLU A 46 -12.80 -5.49 -10.54
CA GLU A 46 -12.04 -4.48 -11.30
C GLU A 46 -11.31 -3.55 -10.31
N LEU A 47 -9.98 -3.65 -10.29
CA LEU A 47 -9.13 -2.96 -9.35
C LEU A 47 -8.04 -2.16 -10.06
N LEU A 48 -7.76 -0.97 -9.52
CA LEU A 48 -6.59 -0.17 -9.87
C LEU A 48 -5.47 -0.41 -8.86
N CYS A 49 -4.29 -0.74 -9.38
CA CYS A 49 -3.11 -1.08 -8.60
C CYS A 49 -2.31 0.19 -8.27
N CYS A 50 -1.97 0.38 -6.99
CA CYS A 50 -1.02 1.41 -6.59
C CYS A 50 0.40 0.99 -7.00
N GLU A 51 1.10 1.87 -7.71
CA GLU A 51 2.49 1.68 -8.16
C GLU A 51 3.52 1.92 -7.06
N GLY A 52 3.07 2.47 -5.93
CA GLY A 52 3.90 2.65 -4.75
C GLY A 52 4.24 1.32 -4.05
N PRO A 53 5.14 1.36 -3.05
CA PRO A 53 5.65 0.17 -2.37
C PRO A 53 4.61 -0.58 -1.54
N CYS A 54 3.37 -0.09 -1.44
CA CYS A 54 2.33 -0.71 -0.64
C CYS A 54 1.69 -1.94 -1.29
N LEU A 55 1.86 -2.13 -2.60
CA LEU A 55 1.30 -3.26 -3.38
C LEU A 55 -0.23 -3.41 -3.25
N ARG A 56 -0.94 -2.35 -2.87
CA ARG A 56 -2.38 -2.39 -2.66
C ARG A 56 -3.14 -2.08 -3.93
N SER A 57 -4.35 -2.62 -4.03
CA SER A 57 -5.28 -2.40 -5.13
C SER A 57 -6.61 -1.88 -4.60
N TYR A 58 -7.39 -1.20 -5.46
CA TYR A 58 -8.58 -0.47 -5.05
C TYR A 58 -9.67 -0.49 -6.11
N HIS A 59 -10.94 -0.64 -5.72
CA HIS A 59 -12.06 -0.28 -6.59
C HIS A 59 -12.01 1.21 -6.90
N THR A 60 -12.03 1.56 -8.18
CA THR A 60 -11.83 2.93 -8.66
C THR A 60 -13.10 3.76 -8.56
N THR A 61 -14.20 3.20 -9.04
CA THR A 61 -15.48 3.87 -9.20
C THR A 61 -16.52 3.31 -8.22
N ARG A 62 -17.59 4.08 -7.99
CA ARG A 62 -18.72 3.58 -7.19
C ARG A 62 -19.38 2.36 -7.81
N THR A 63 -19.38 2.23 -9.14
CA THR A 63 -19.97 1.08 -9.84
C THR A 63 -19.18 -0.20 -9.63
N THR A 64 -17.85 -0.13 -9.71
CA THR A 64 -16.96 -1.28 -9.44
C THR A 64 -16.97 -1.69 -7.97
N GLY A 65 -17.18 -0.73 -7.06
CA GLY A 65 -17.36 -1.01 -5.63
C GLY A 65 -18.77 -1.43 -5.22
N HIS A 66 -19.79 -1.25 -6.07
CA HIS A 66 -21.20 -1.42 -5.69
C HIS A 66 -21.57 -2.85 -5.27
N PRO A 67 -21.10 -3.93 -5.94
CA PRO A 67 -21.48 -5.29 -5.55
C PRO A 67 -21.06 -5.65 -4.12
N SER A 68 -20.01 -5.01 -3.59
CA SER A 68 -19.48 -5.21 -2.24
C SER A 68 -19.85 -4.11 -1.25
N GLY A 69 -20.59 -3.07 -1.66
CA GLY A 69 -20.80 -1.88 -0.84
C GLY A 69 -19.50 -1.08 -0.56
N CYS A 70 -18.46 -1.31 -1.36
CA CYS A 70 -17.17 -0.64 -1.21
C CYS A 70 -17.30 0.86 -1.49
N ARG A 71 -16.73 1.68 -0.61
CA ARG A 71 -16.69 3.15 -0.80
C ARG A 71 -15.91 3.58 -2.04
N SER A 72 -15.08 2.71 -2.60
CA SER A 72 -14.18 2.95 -3.75
C SER A 72 -13.24 4.16 -3.55
N LEU A 73 -12.44 4.48 -4.56
CA LEU A 73 -11.69 5.73 -4.63
C LEU A 73 -12.53 6.92 -5.10
N GLY A 74 -13.71 6.66 -5.68
CA GLY A 74 -14.63 7.70 -6.14
C GLY A 74 -14.25 8.36 -7.46
N PHE A 75 -13.32 7.79 -8.22
CA PHE A 75 -12.99 8.28 -9.56
C PHE A 75 -14.15 8.08 -10.52
N THR A 76 -14.20 8.91 -11.56
CA THR A 76 -15.06 8.68 -12.73
C THR A 76 -14.38 7.73 -13.71
N THR A 77 -15.15 7.03 -14.54
CA THR A 77 -14.60 6.14 -15.58
C THR A 77 -13.63 6.89 -16.50
N ALA A 78 -13.95 8.14 -16.88
CA ALA A 78 -13.07 8.95 -17.71
C ALA A 78 -11.74 9.28 -17.02
N GLN A 79 -11.75 9.56 -15.70
CA GLN A 79 -10.53 9.76 -14.93
C GLN A 79 -9.67 8.50 -14.89
N VAL A 80 -10.29 7.32 -14.70
CA VAL A 80 -9.57 6.03 -14.70
C VAL A 80 -8.95 5.76 -16.07
N GLN A 81 -9.69 5.97 -17.16
CA GLN A 81 -9.18 5.78 -18.53
C GLN A 81 -8.04 6.73 -18.90
N ALA A 82 -8.05 7.95 -18.36
CA ALA A 82 -6.98 8.93 -18.57
C ALA A 82 -5.76 8.71 -17.65
N MET A 83 -5.89 7.87 -16.62
CA MET A 83 -4.85 7.68 -15.60
C MET A 83 -3.75 6.77 -16.13
N ARG A 84 -2.56 7.35 -16.30
CA ARG A 84 -1.36 6.60 -16.70
C ARG A 84 -0.60 5.99 -15.53
N HIS A 85 -0.61 6.70 -14.39
CA HIS A 85 0.08 6.31 -13.17
C HIS A 85 -0.80 6.53 -11.95
N PHE A 86 -0.79 5.58 -11.02
CA PHE A 86 -1.58 5.68 -9.79
C PHE A 86 -0.75 5.44 -8.53
N LEU A 87 -0.75 6.43 -7.64
CA LEU A 87 -0.30 6.29 -6.25
C LEU A 87 -1.48 6.51 -5.31
N CYS A 88 -1.67 5.59 -4.36
CA CYS A 88 -2.67 5.77 -3.33
C CYS A 88 -2.25 6.90 -2.37
N TRP A 89 -3.21 7.49 -1.66
CA TRP A 89 -2.96 8.60 -0.73
C TRP A 89 -1.83 8.33 0.27
N SER A 90 -1.71 7.08 0.75
CA SER A 90 -0.64 6.69 1.68
C SER A 90 0.75 6.73 1.05
N CYS A 91 0.88 6.26 -0.20
CA CYS A 91 2.15 6.34 -0.92
C CYS A 91 2.48 7.78 -1.34
N THR A 92 1.50 8.55 -1.81
CA THR A 92 1.68 9.98 -2.17
C THR A 92 2.20 10.78 -0.98
N ASN A 93 1.59 10.59 0.21
CA ASN A 93 1.97 11.30 1.43
C ASN A 93 3.11 10.61 2.21
N ARG A 94 3.65 9.50 1.70
CA ARG A 94 4.68 8.68 2.36
C ARG A 94 4.34 8.33 3.81
N GLN A 95 3.05 8.15 4.10
CA GLN A 95 2.55 7.78 5.40
C GLN A 95 1.80 6.45 5.28
N HIS A 96 2.17 5.46 6.08
CA HIS A 96 1.55 4.14 6.02
C HIS A 96 1.08 3.71 7.41
N ARG A 97 0.03 2.89 7.45
CA ARG A 97 -0.48 2.32 8.70
C ARG A 97 0.38 1.14 9.10
N CYS A 98 0.75 1.09 10.38
CA CYS A 98 1.37 -0.07 10.99
C CYS A 98 0.40 -1.27 10.95
N GLY A 99 0.84 -2.40 10.43
CA GLY A 99 0.04 -3.64 10.34
C GLY A 99 -0.25 -4.32 11.68
N VAL A 100 0.32 -3.82 12.79
CA VAL A 100 0.07 -4.32 14.15
C VAL A 100 -0.88 -3.41 14.92
N CYS A 101 -0.57 -2.11 15.04
CA CYS A 101 -1.36 -1.19 15.85
C CYS A 101 -2.33 -0.30 15.06
N GLY A 102 -2.29 -0.29 13.73
CA GLY A 102 -3.17 0.51 12.87
C GLY A 102 -2.87 2.02 12.81
N ALA A 103 -2.02 2.53 13.70
CA ALA A 103 -1.56 3.92 13.70
C ALA A 103 -0.70 4.24 12.47
N ARG A 104 -0.76 5.49 11.99
CA ARG A 104 0.03 5.97 10.86
C ARG A 104 1.41 6.43 11.31
N GLY A 105 2.40 6.22 10.46
CA GLY A 105 3.72 6.83 10.59
C GLY A 105 4.30 7.17 9.23
N PHE A 106 5.30 8.06 9.22
CA PHE A 106 6.06 8.37 8.02
C PHE A 106 6.93 7.18 7.61
N SER A 107 7.09 6.97 6.31
CA SER A 107 7.80 5.82 5.73
C SER A 107 9.02 6.21 4.89
N SER A 108 9.37 7.49 4.89
CA SER A 108 10.53 8.00 4.17
C SER A 108 11.51 8.67 5.11
N GLU A 109 12.79 8.46 4.80
CA GLU A 109 13.92 9.12 5.46
C GLU A 109 13.84 10.66 5.39
N PRO A 110 14.48 11.37 6.33
CA PRO A 110 15.23 10.85 7.50
C PRO A 110 14.35 10.53 8.72
N ASN A 111 13.04 10.77 8.63
CA ASN A 111 12.11 10.69 9.76
C ASN A 111 11.20 9.45 9.68
N ALA A 112 11.71 8.33 9.16
CA ALA A 112 10.94 7.12 9.00
C ALA A 112 10.51 6.55 10.37
N GLN A 113 9.19 6.42 10.55
CA GLN A 113 8.56 5.86 11.74
C GLN A 113 8.04 4.45 11.47
N VAL A 114 7.67 4.14 10.22
CA VAL A 114 7.24 2.81 9.80
C VAL A 114 8.12 2.30 8.66
N PHE A 115 8.43 1.01 8.70
CA PHE A 115 9.30 0.34 7.76
C PHE A 115 8.53 -0.77 7.04
N ARG A 116 8.82 -0.96 5.75
CA ARG A 116 8.15 -1.99 4.95
C ARG A 116 8.70 -3.37 5.32
N CYS A 117 7.82 -4.36 5.34
CA CYS A 117 8.26 -5.77 5.27
C CYS A 117 9.09 -5.97 4.00
N ASP A 118 10.20 -6.69 4.13
CA ASP A 118 11.12 -6.95 3.03
C ASP A 118 10.66 -8.10 2.12
N HIS A 119 9.60 -8.82 2.50
CA HIS A 119 9.02 -9.83 1.62
C HIS A 119 8.33 -9.18 0.41
N ASP A 120 8.75 -9.58 -0.80
CA ASP A 120 8.42 -8.93 -2.07
C ASP A 120 6.92 -8.78 -2.36
N THR A 121 6.09 -9.66 -1.81
CA THR A 121 4.63 -9.67 -2.01
C THR A 121 3.83 -9.11 -0.83
N CYS A 122 4.48 -8.50 0.16
CA CYS A 122 3.83 -8.08 1.39
C CYS A 122 3.20 -6.69 1.31
N GLY A 123 4.00 -5.68 0.94
CA GLY A 123 3.58 -4.28 0.89
C GLY A 123 3.14 -3.66 2.23
N ARG A 124 3.22 -4.39 3.36
CA ARG A 124 2.82 -3.92 4.69
C ARG A 124 3.94 -3.15 5.39
N PHE A 125 3.55 -2.20 6.21
CA PHE A 125 4.45 -1.32 6.98
C PHE A 125 4.26 -1.51 8.48
N TYR A 126 5.31 -1.27 9.26
CA TYR A 126 5.32 -1.52 10.69
C TYR A 126 6.18 -0.53 11.46
N HIS A 127 5.71 -0.09 12.63
CA HIS A 127 6.59 0.56 13.59
C HIS A 127 7.62 -0.44 14.11
N PRO A 128 8.91 -0.08 14.25
CA PRO A 128 9.96 -0.98 14.74
C PRO A 128 9.59 -1.64 16.07
N VAL A 129 9.01 -0.88 17.02
CA VAL A 129 8.59 -1.40 18.33
C VAL A 129 7.45 -2.42 18.22
N CYS A 130 6.49 -2.19 17.32
CA CYS A 130 5.35 -3.09 17.18
C CYS A 130 5.76 -4.42 16.54
N ILE A 131 6.54 -4.38 15.46
CA ILE A 131 6.92 -5.61 14.76
C ILE A 131 7.95 -6.43 15.53
N SER A 132 8.92 -5.79 16.20
CA SER A 132 9.90 -6.52 17.03
C SER A 132 9.23 -7.27 18.17
N THR A 133 8.26 -6.64 18.85
CA THR A 133 7.47 -7.30 19.90
C THR A 133 6.66 -8.48 19.35
N GLN A 134 6.06 -8.34 18.16
CA GLN A 134 5.35 -9.44 17.50
C GLN A 134 6.30 -10.57 17.05
N LEU A 135 7.52 -10.25 16.63
CA LEU A 135 8.51 -11.22 16.16
C LEU A 135 9.17 -12.02 17.28
N HIS A 136 9.31 -11.43 18.48
CA HIS A 136 9.98 -12.05 19.62
C HIS A 136 9.08 -12.04 20.87
N PRO A 137 7.90 -12.70 20.83
CA PRO A 137 7.03 -12.77 21.99
C PRO A 137 7.73 -13.58 23.10
N GLY A 138 7.89 -12.99 24.28
CA GLY A 138 8.55 -13.63 25.42
C GLY A 138 10.07 -13.42 25.50
N ASP A 139 10.70 -12.72 24.55
CA ASP A 139 12.10 -12.31 24.63
C ASP A 139 12.24 -10.79 24.45
N PRO A 140 12.10 -10.01 25.54
CA PRO A 140 12.23 -8.55 25.48
C PRO A 140 13.62 -8.07 25.04
N ALA A 141 14.67 -8.86 25.32
CA ALA A 141 16.04 -8.48 24.98
C ALA A 141 16.25 -8.59 23.47
N GLU A 142 15.80 -9.67 22.83
CA GLU A 142 15.86 -9.81 21.38
C GLU A 142 14.88 -8.87 20.66
N ALA A 143 13.69 -8.62 21.23
CA ALA A 143 12.79 -7.60 20.70
C ALA A 143 13.46 -6.21 20.67
N ALA A 144 14.18 -5.82 21.72
CA ALA A 144 14.93 -4.56 21.77
C ALA A 144 16.04 -4.50 20.70
N ARG A 145 16.81 -5.58 20.52
CA ARG A 145 17.84 -5.68 19.46
C ARG A 145 17.23 -5.58 18.06
N CYS A 146 16.16 -6.33 17.81
CA CYS A 146 15.41 -6.33 16.56
C CYS A 146 14.88 -4.92 16.23
N ARG A 147 14.29 -4.22 17.22
CA ARG A 147 13.82 -2.84 17.06
C ARG A 147 14.92 -1.90 16.54
N VAL A 148 16.11 -1.95 17.15
CA VAL A 148 17.25 -1.09 16.75
C VAL A 148 17.71 -1.44 15.34
N ARG A 149 17.80 -2.72 14.99
CA ARG A 149 18.17 -3.17 13.63
C ARG A 149 17.20 -2.63 12.58
N ILE A 150 15.89 -2.76 12.82
CA ILE A 150 14.86 -2.30 11.88
C ILE A 150 14.89 -0.78 11.74
N ALA A 151 15.03 -0.04 12.85
CA ALA A 151 15.13 1.42 12.81
C ALA A 151 16.38 1.92 12.07
N ALA A 152 17.43 1.11 11.99
CA ALA A 152 18.62 1.36 11.17
C ALA A 152 18.47 0.90 9.70
N GLY A 153 17.26 0.57 9.26
CA GLY A 153 16.97 0.14 7.89
C GLY A 153 17.39 -1.29 7.56
N ARG A 154 17.67 -2.16 8.55
CA ARG A 154 17.92 -3.58 8.28
C ARG A 154 16.61 -4.28 7.87
N PRO A 155 16.66 -5.23 6.91
CA PRO A 155 15.47 -5.93 6.44
C PRO A 155 14.86 -6.80 7.55
N PHE A 156 13.55 -7.00 7.47
CA PHE A 156 12.80 -7.91 8.33
C PHE A 156 11.59 -8.46 7.58
N TRP A 157 11.14 -9.65 7.96
CA TRP A 157 9.91 -10.26 7.45
C TRP A 157 8.84 -10.29 8.54
N CYS A 158 7.62 -9.89 8.20
CA CYS A 158 6.52 -9.92 9.16
C CYS A 158 5.98 -11.34 9.36
N ARG A 159 5.22 -11.60 10.44
CA ARG A 159 4.57 -12.91 10.66
C ARG A 159 3.27 -13.10 9.89
N GLY A 160 2.79 -12.06 9.21
CA GLY A 160 1.54 -12.12 8.46
C GLY A 160 1.64 -13.07 7.26
N PRO A 161 0.50 -13.57 6.76
CA PRO A 161 0.49 -14.35 5.53
C PRO A 161 1.04 -13.50 4.39
N HIS A 162 2.02 -14.04 3.67
CA HIS A 162 2.53 -13.48 2.43
C HIS A 162 1.88 -14.21 1.26
N ARG A 163 1.59 -13.50 0.18
CA ARG A 163 1.09 -14.15 -1.03
C ARG A 163 2.24 -14.95 -1.65
N PRO A 164 2.02 -16.22 -2.06
CA PRO A 164 2.99 -16.92 -2.88
C PRO A 164 3.18 -16.15 -4.19
N ARG A 165 4.43 -16.11 -4.69
CA ARG A 165 4.67 -15.65 -6.06
C ARG A 165 3.96 -16.60 -7.00
N ALA A 166 3.21 -16.06 -7.97
CA ALA A 166 2.80 -16.88 -9.10
C ALA A 166 4.07 -17.35 -9.82
N LEU A 167 4.34 -18.67 -9.78
CA LEU A 167 5.40 -19.25 -10.59
C LEU A 167 4.89 -19.21 -12.04
N VAL A 168 5.29 -18.18 -12.79
CA VAL A 168 5.09 -18.17 -14.24
C VAL A 168 6.04 -19.22 -14.82
N PHE A 169 5.48 -20.38 -15.18
CA PHE A 169 6.17 -21.30 -16.07
C PHE A 169 6.17 -20.65 -17.45
N HIS A 170 7.31 -20.13 -17.87
CA HIS A 170 7.51 -19.80 -19.28
C HIS A 170 7.64 -21.13 -20.02
N ASP A 171 6.56 -21.59 -20.65
CA ASP A 171 6.64 -22.70 -21.60
C ASP A 171 7.68 -22.33 -22.66
N SER A 172 8.75 -23.13 -22.71
CA SER A 172 9.87 -23.01 -23.64
C SER A 172 9.57 -23.67 -24.98
#